data_AF-A0A7J4NM11-F1
#
_entry.id   AF-A0A7J4NM11-F1
#
_cell.length_a   1.000
_cell.length_b   1.000
_cell.length_c   1.000
_cell.angle_alpha   90.00
_cell.angle_beta   90.00
_cell.angle_gamma   90.00
#
_symmetry.space_group_name_H-M   'P 1'
#
loop_
_entity.id
_entity.type
_entity.pdbx_description
1 polymer ?
#
loop_
_entity_poly.entity_id
_entity_poly.type
_entity_poly.pdbx_seq_one_letter_code
_entity_poly.pdbx_strand_id
1 'polypeptide(L)'
;GSKIYTIPNEIHDWFWLGERMLRRGRKLPGGHWHPFQIIQAGLPTWELRKGILQRPTSKGIHITAPKCGKHVHDIGQELLTTILTKGGPSIEEASLSIPTIENERLGGVVLRFTKEEFTWWLPAWLGGKLTLMIPDAERLLLSHAMGLEVVA
;
A
#
# COMPACT_ATOMS: atom_id res chain seq x y z
N GLY A 1 -1.99 4.95 15.05
CA GLY A 1 -2.85 3.77 14.83
C GLY A 1 -1.96 2.56 14.65
N SER A 2 -2.44 1.37 14.98
CA SER A 2 -1.70 0.13 14.74
C SER A 2 -1.47 -0.08 13.24
N LYS A 3 -0.38 -0.74 12.85
CA LYS A 3 -0.07 -1.03 11.44
C LYS A 3 -0.13 -2.53 11.19
N ILE A 4 -0.61 -2.92 10.01
CA ILE A 4 -0.47 -4.28 9.48
C ILE A 4 0.76 -4.29 8.60
N TYR A 5 1.62 -5.27 8.83
CA TYR A 5 2.81 -5.51 8.05
C TYR A 5 2.61 -6.72 7.16
N THR A 6 3.11 -6.64 5.94
CA THR A 6 3.27 -7.81 5.07
C THR A 6 4.67 -8.34 5.23
N ILE A 7 4.76 -9.62 5.59
CA ILE A 7 6.00 -10.38 5.66
C ILE A 7 5.99 -11.47 4.58
N PRO A 8 7.14 -11.81 4.01
CA PRO A 8 7.28 -12.98 3.16
C PRO A 8 7.29 -14.25 4.03
N ASN A 9 6.99 -15.40 3.41
CA ASN A 9 6.87 -16.68 4.13
C ASN A 9 8.19 -17.07 4.81
N GLU A 10 9.33 -16.74 4.21
CA GLU A 10 10.65 -17.03 4.76
C GLU A 10 10.87 -16.33 6.11
N ILE A 11 10.39 -15.08 6.25
CA ILE A 11 10.46 -14.34 7.51
C ILE A 11 9.49 -14.97 8.52
N HIS A 12 8.27 -15.30 8.10
CA HIS A 12 7.31 -16.01 8.95
C HIS A 12 7.90 -17.32 9.49
N ASP A 13 8.43 -18.16 8.62
CA ASP A 13 8.97 -19.47 8.94
C ASP A 13 10.20 -19.35 9.83
N TRP A 14 11.05 -18.35 9.58
CA TRP A 14 12.16 -18.04 10.47
C TRP A 14 11.67 -17.68 11.87
N PHE A 15 10.65 -16.84 12.01
CA PHE A 15 10.10 -16.40 13.30
C PHE A 15 9.34 -17.51 14.05
N TRP A 16 8.54 -18.30 13.33
CA TRP A 16 7.60 -19.25 13.90
C TRP A 16 8.17 -20.66 13.97
N LEU A 17 8.74 -21.19 12.88
CA LEU A 17 9.21 -22.58 12.80
C LEU A 17 10.65 -22.77 13.27
N GLY A 18 11.45 -21.70 13.35
CA GLY A 18 12.87 -21.79 13.67
C GLY A 18 13.13 -22.05 15.16
N GLU A 19 13.82 -23.15 15.48
CA GLU A 19 14.31 -23.40 16.84
C GLU A 19 15.29 -22.31 17.32
N ARG A 20 15.38 -22.10 18.64
CA ARG A 20 16.24 -21.07 19.24
C ARG A 20 17.04 -21.57 20.43
N MET A 21 18.30 -21.17 20.50
CA MET A 21 19.17 -21.43 21.64
C MET A 21 19.04 -20.32 22.67
N LEU A 22 18.77 -20.69 23.92
CA LEU A 22 18.82 -19.79 25.07
C LEU A 22 20.24 -19.72 25.64
N ARG A 23 20.52 -18.65 26.40
CA ARG A 23 21.82 -18.35 27.03
C ARG A 23 22.42 -19.48 27.88
N ARG A 24 21.63 -20.48 28.30
CA ARG A 24 22.08 -21.65 29.09
C ARG A 24 22.07 -22.98 28.32
N GLY A 25 22.12 -22.94 26.99
CA GLY A 25 22.18 -24.15 26.17
C GLY A 25 20.85 -24.88 25.97
N ARG A 26 19.75 -24.41 26.59
CA ARG A 26 18.41 -24.94 26.31
C ARG A 26 17.95 -24.52 24.93
N LYS A 27 17.37 -25.46 24.19
CA LYS A 27 16.66 -25.20 22.95
C LYS A 27 15.19 -24.92 23.22
N LEU A 28 14.66 -23.89 22.60
CA LEU A 28 13.23 -23.71 22.42
C LEU A 28 12.85 -24.27 21.04
N PRO A 29 11.84 -25.14 20.96
CA PRO A 29 11.37 -25.67 19.68
C PRO A 29 10.70 -24.56 18.86
N GLY A 30 10.62 -24.74 17.55
CA GLY A 30 9.73 -23.91 16.74
C GLY A 30 8.25 -24.22 16.97
N GLY A 31 7.39 -23.64 16.14
CA GLY A 31 5.94 -23.76 16.22
C GLY A 31 5.29 -22.89 17.29
N HIS A 32 6.01 -21.89 17.81
CA HIS A 32 5.46 -20.92 18.75
C HIS A 32 6.19 -19.58 18.67
N TRP A 33 5.56 -18.51 19.21
CA TRP A 33 6.21 -17.21 19.29
C TRP A 33 7.34 -17.25 20.33
N HIS A 34 8.56 -16.92 19.91
CA HIS A 34 9.66 -16.65 20.83
C HIS A 34 9.68 -15.17 21.23
N PRO A 35 10.17 -14.83 22.44
CA PRO A 35 10.34 -13.44 22.84
C PRO A 35 11.47 -12.79 22.05
N PHE A 36 11.14 -11.97 21.07
CA PHE A 36 12.09 -11.18 20.27
C PHE A 36 11.93 -9.69 20.54
N GLN A 37 13.05 -8.98 20.52
CA GLN A 37 13.05 -7.54 20.32
C GLN A 37 13.13 -7.26 18.82
N ILE A 38 11.99 -6.98 18.21
CA ILE A 38 11.87 -6.74 16.77
C ILE A 38 11.75 -5.24 16.53
N ILE A 39 12.70 -4.67 15.78
CA ILE A 39 12.62 -3.26 15.34
C ILE A 39 11.66 -3.14 14.15
N GLN A 40 11.78 -4.04 13.17
CA GLN A 40 10.87 -4.14 12.04
C GLN A 40 10.88 -5.57 11.47
N ALA A 41 9.71 -6.12 11.18
CA ALA A 41 9.55 -7.37 10.43
C ALA A 41 8.57 -7.12 9.27
N GLY A 42 9.08 -7.18 8.05
CA GLY A 42 8.30 -6.89 6.84
C GLY A 42 8.13 -5.41 6.53
N LEU A 43 7.18 -5.12 5.66
CA LEU A 43 6.85 -3.76 5.22
C LEU A 43 5.46 -3.37 5.73
N PRO A 44 5.28 -2.13 6.22
CA PRO A 44 3.95 -1.67 6.56
C PRO A 44 3.11 -1.60 5.28
N THR A 45 1.88 -2.09 5.36
CA THR A 45 0.99 -2.22 4.21
C THR A 45 -0.34 -1.50 4.44
N TRP A 46 -0.83 -1.50 5.69
CA TRP A 46 -2.01 -0.75 6.07
C TRP A 46 -1.90 -0.16 7.47
N GLU A 47 -2.58 0.96 7.69
CA GLU A 47 -2.84 1.49 9.02
C GLU A 47 -4.29 1.23 9.46
N LEU A 48 -4.42 0.77 10.70
CA LEU A 48 -5.70 0.70 11.40
C LEU A 48 -5.99 2.02 12.11
N ARG A 49 -7.24 2.46 11.98
CA ARG A 49 -7.80 3.54 12.80
C ARG A 49 -9.08 3.04 13.47
N LYS A 50 -9.14 3.17 14.79
CA LYS A 50 -10.25 2.66 15.62
C LYS A 50 -10.57 1.17 15.33
N GLY A 51 -9.54 0.36 15.12
CA GLY A 51 -9.68 -1.07 14.80
C GLY A 51 -10.08 -1.38 13.34
N ILE A 52 -10.29 -0.36 12.50
CA ILE A 52 -10.71 -0.54 11.10
C ILE A 52 -9.53 -0.33 10.17
N LEU A 53 -9.37 -1.23 9.20
CA LEU A 53 -8.41 -1.11 8.11
C LEU A 53 -8.77 0.09 7.24
N GLN A 54 -8.03 1.19 7.34
CA GLN A 54 -8.42 2.43 6.66
C GLN A 54 -7.44 2.88 5.58
N ARG A 55 -6.14 2.88 5.84
CA ARG A 55 -5.16 3.57 4.99
C ARG A 55 -4.15 2.60 4.43
N PRO A 56 -4.19 2.27 3.13
CA PRO A 56 -3.08 1.56 2.50
C PRO A 56 -1.84 2.44 2.51
N THR A 57 -0.66 1.83 2.62
CA THR A 57 0.63 2.54 2.64
C THR A 57 1.49 2.09 1.47
N SER A 58 2.17 3.04 0.82
CA SER A 58 2.95 2.75 -0.40
C SER A 58 3.98 1.63 -0.26
N LYS A 59 4.65 1.52 0.89
CA LYS A 59 5.74 0.57 1.11
C LYS A 59 5.38 -0.88 0.82
N GLY A 60 4.31 -1.39 1.44
CA GLY A 60 3.90 -2.80 1.31
C GLY A 60 2.84 -3.03 0.22
N ILE A 61 2.17 -1.98 -0.26
CA ILE A 61 0.97 -2.14 -1.09
C ILE A 61 1.27 -2.84 -2.42
N HIS A 62 2.46 -2.66 -2.98
CA HIS A 62 2.90 -3.33 -4.21
C HIS A 62 2.94 -4.86 -4.08
N ILE A 63 3.09 -5.39 -2.87
CA ILE A 63 3.12 -6.84 -2.60
C ILE A 63 1.69 -7.38 -2.46
N THR A 64 0.81 -6.63 -1.80
CA THR A 64 -0.53 -7.10 -1.42
C THR A 64 -1.62 -6.73 -2.40
N ALA A 65 -1.55 -5.56 -3.02
CA ALA A 65 -2.58 -5.09 -3.95
C ALA A 65 -2.80 -6.01 -5.16
N PRO A 66 -1.79 -6.70 -5.71
CA PRO A 66 -2.02 -7.75 -6.72
C PRO A 66 -2.95 -8.87 -6.26
N LYS A 67 -3.08 -9.09 -4.96
CA LYS A 67 -3.95 -10.11 -4.35
C LYS A 67 -5.30 -9.54 -3.89
N CYS A 68 -5.50 -8.23 -3.99
CA CYS A 68 -6.75 -7.59 -3.61
C CYS A 68 -7.78 -7.72 -4.74
N GLY A 69 -8.91 -8.36 -4.45
CA GLY A 69 -10.03 -8.47 -5.40
C GLY A 69 -11.10 -7.38 -5.28
N LYS A 70 -10.96 -6.45 -4.34
CA LYS A 70 -11.95 -5.39 -4.03
C LYS A 70 -11.24 -4.08 -3.73
N HIS A 71 -11.92 -2.96 -3.97
CA HIS A 71 -11.42 -1.61 -3.71
C HIS A 71 -10.13 -1.28 -4.49
N VAL A 72 -10.00 -1.90 -5.66
CA VAL A 72 -8.92 -1.69 -6.62
C VAL A 72 -9.57 -1.15 -7.88
N HIS A 73 -9.06 -0.03 -8.40
CA HIS A 73 -9.62 0.62 -9.57
C HIS A 73 -8.55 0.90 -10.61
N ASP A 74 -8.80 0.55 -11.86
CA ASP A 74 -7.95 0.91 -12.98
C ASP A 74 -8.06 2.39 -13.29
N ILE A 75 -6.92 3.03 -13.55
CA ILE A 75 -6.86 4.44 -13.96
C ILE A 75 -6.02 4.61 -15.22
N GLY A 76 -6.34 5.63 -16.01
CA GLY A 76 -5.55 6.06 -17.15
C GLY A 76 -4.45 7.07 -16.80
N GLN A 77 -3.54 7.30 -17.73
CA GLN A 77 -2.41 8.24 -17.57
C GLN A 77 -2.90 9.69 -17.38
N GLU A 78 -3.97 10.09 -18.05
CA GLU A 78 -4.54 11.44 -17.95
C GLU A 78 -5.03 11.74 -16.53
N LEU A 79 -5.75 10.80 -15.92
CA LEU A 79 -6.22 10.92 -14.54
C LEU A 79 -5.05 10.94 -13.56
N LEU A 80 -4.08 10.04 -13.73
CA LEU A 80 -2.89 10.02 -12.88
C LEU A 80 -2.12 11.33 -12.95
N THR A 81 -1.92 11.86 -14.16
CA THR A 81 -1.28 13.15 -14.40
C THR A 81 -2.03 14.27 -13.69
N THR A 82 -3.36 14.31 -13.82
CA THR A 82 -4.22 15.28 -13.14
C THR A 82 -4.04 15.23 -11.63
N ILE A 83 -4.06 14.03 -11.03
CA ILE A 83 -3.86 13.87 -9.59
C ILE A 83 -2.46 14.33 -9.16
N LEU A 84 -1.44 14.11 -9.99
CA LEU A 84 -0.04 14.50 -9.73
C LEU A 84 0.20 16.01 -9.84
N THR A 85 -0.50 16.72 -10.74
CA THR A 85 -0.23 18.15 -11.00
C THR A 85 -1.25 19.09 -10.35
N LYS A 86 -2.55 18.76 -10.38
CA LYS A 86 -3.64 19.62 -9.92
C LYS A 86 -4.21 19.21 -8.57
N GLY A 87 -3.72 18.09 -8.03
CA GLY A 87 -4.35 17.42 -6.91
C GLY A 87 -5.53 16.55 -7.35
N GLY A 88 -6.04 15.77 -6.41
CA GLY A 88 -7.13 14.83 -6.67
C GLY A 88 -8.41 15.47 -7.20
N PRO A 89 -9.12 14.85 -8.17
CA PRO A 89 -10.43 15.29 -8.60
C PRO A 89 -11.48 15.09 -7.50
N SER A 90 -12.66 15.70 -7.65
CA SER A 90 -13.83 15.35 -6.84
C SER A 90 -14.26 13.90 -7.11
N ILE A 91 -15.16 13.36 -6.28
CA ILE A 91 -15.71 12.01 -6.52
C ILE A 91 -16.47 12.00 -7.85
N GLU A 92 -17.27 13.03 -8.11
CA GLU A 92 -18.10 13.13 -9.31
C GLU A 92 -17.24 13.16 -10.58
N GLU A 93 -16.15 13.94 -10.55
CA GLU A 93 -15.16 13.98 -11.63
C GLU A 93 -14.41 12.66 -11.78
N ALA A 94 -14.04 12.02 -10.67
CA ALA A 94 -13.38 10.72 -10.68
C ALA A 94 -14.26 9.63 -11.30
N SER A 95 -15.57 9.65 -11.06
CA SER A 95 -16.53 8.69 -11.62
C SER A 95 -16.63 8.73 -13.13
N LEU A 96 -16.35 9.88 -13.75
CA LEU A 96 -16.27 10.00 -15.22
C LEU A 96 -15.10 9.21 -15.81
N SER A 97 -13.99 9.14 -15.08
CA SER A 97 -12.76 8.45 -15.52
C SER A 97 -12.63 7.03 -14.98
N ILE A 98 -13.30 6.74 -13.86
CA ILE A 98 -13.27 5.45 -13.15
C ILE A 98 -14.72 5.00 -12.90
N PRO A 99 -15.38 4.31 -13.84
CA PRO A 99 -16.78 3.89 -13.67
C PRO A 99 -17.02 3.04 -12.41
N THR A 100 -16.03 2.27 -11.98
CA THR A 100 -16.13 1.42 -10.78
C THR A 100 -16.14 2.20 -9.46
N ILE A 101 -15.86 3.51 -9.46
CA ILE A 101 -15.76 4.30 -8.23
C ILE A 101 -17.10 4.87 -7.76
N GLU A 102 -18.11 4.95 -8.64
CA GLU A 102 -19.42 5.56 -8.33
C GLU A 102 -20.12 4.86 -7.17
N ASN A 103 -19.96 3.54 -7.06
CA ASN A 103 -20.53 2.72 -5.99
C ASN A 103 -19.49 2.32 -4.92
N GLU A 104 -18.32 2.97 -4.90
CA GLU A 104 -17.26 2.66 -3.95
C GLU A 104 -17.50 3.36 -2.60
N ARG A 105 -17.12 2.68 -1.52
CA ARG A 105 -17.18 3.25 -0.18
C ARG A 105 -16.09 4.31 0.00
N LEU A 106 -16.39 5.35 0.76
CA LEU A 106 -15.37 6.31 1.21
C LEU A 106 -14.28 5.60 2.03
N GLY A 107 -13.03 6.06 1.88
CA GLY A 107 -11.87 5.58 2.61
C GLY A 107 -10.73 5.14 1.71
N GLY A 108 -9.89 4.24 2.22
CA GLY A 108 -8.73 3.74 1.48
C GLY A 108 -9.13 2.86 0.30
N VAL A 109 -8.56 3.16 -0.86
CA VAL A 109 -8.65 2.38 -2.10
C VAL A 109 -7.26 2.22 -2.69
N VAL A 110 -7.11 1.35 -3.68
CA VAL A 110 -5.88 1.23 -4.47
C VAL A 110 -6.19 1.55 -5.91
N LEU A 111 -5.40 2.43 -6.51
CA LEU A 111 -5.46 2.72 -7.94
C LEU A 111 -4.42 1.87 -8.64
N ARG A 112 -4.83 1.14 -9.68
CA ARG A 112 -3.95 0.37 -10.54
C ARG A 112 -3.71 1.16 -11.82
N PHE A 113 -2.46 1.48 -12.08
CA PHE A 113 -2.05 2.13 -13.31
C PHE A 113 -1.06 1.22 -14.03
N THR A 114 -1.31 0.93 -15.30
CA THR A 114 -0.43 0.09 -16.12
C THR A 114 0.03 0.88 -17.33
N LYS A 115 1.34 0.92 -17.58
CA LYS A 115 1.96 1.49 -18.77
C LYS A 115 3.03 0.53 -19.26
N GLU A 116 2.93 0.13 -20.53
CA GLU A 116 3.79 -0.91 -21.10
C GLU A 116 3.74 -2.19 -20.25
N GLU A 117 4.87 -2.69 -19.76
CA GLU A 117 4.96 -3.89 -18.92
C GLU A 117 4.95 -3.57 -17.41
N PHE A 118 4.85 -2.30 -17.02
CA PHE A 118 4.93 -1.88 -15.63
C PHE A 118 3.54 -1.55 -15.06
N THR A 119 3.25 -2.13 -13.91
CA THR A 119 2.03 -1.87 -13.13
C THR A 119 2.37 -1.21 -11.81
N TRP A 120 1.86 0.01 -11.60
CA TRP A 120 1.91 0.73 -10.34
C TRP A 120 0.64 0.47 -9.53
N TRP A 121 0.84 0.23 -8.23
CA TRP A 121 -0.22 0.04 -7.25
C TRP A 121 -0.18 1.22 -6.29
N LEU A 122 -1.07 2.18 -6.51
CA LEU A 122 -1.03 3.48 -5.88
C LEU A 122 -2.07 3.52 -4.76
N PRO A 123 -1.67 3.62 -3.48
CA PRO A 123 -2.61 3.77 -2.40
C PRO A 123 -3.28 5.15 -2.53
N ALA A 124 -4.59 5.21 -2.34
CA ALA A 124 -5.35 6.44 -2.43
C ALA A 124 -6.43 6.54 -1.35
N TRP A 125 -6.90 7.76 -1.11
CA TRP A 125 -8.01 8.07 -0.23
C TRP A 125 -9.17 8.61 -1.06
N LEU A 126 -10.30 7.92 -1.02
CA LEU A 126 -11.57 8.36 -1.56
C LEU A 126 -12.35 9.07 -0.44
N GLY A 127 -12.25 10.39 -0.39
CA GLY A 127 -13.09 11.26 0.47
C GLY A 127 -13.82 12.26 -0.42
N GLY A 128 -13.97 13.52 0.01
CA GLY A 128 -14.50 14.57 -0.89
C GLY A 128 -13.67 14.79 -2.17
N LYS A 129 -12.43 14.28 -2.20
CA LYS A 129 -11.57 14.18 -3.38
C LYS A 129 -10.85 12.84 -3.38
N LEU A 130 -10.42 12.38 -4.56
CA LEU A 130 -9.57 11.20 -4.73
C LEU A 130 -8.09 11.59 -4.67
N THR A 131 -7.43 11.37 -3.53
CA THR A 131 -6.03 11.79 -3.33
C THR A 131 -5.07 10.62 -3.19
N LEU A 132 -3.86 10.73 -3.76
CA LEU A 132 -2.81 9.72 -3.56
C LEU A 132 -2.28 9.76 -2.13
N MET A 133 -2.02 8.59 -1.57
CA MET A 133 -1.46 8.36 -0.25
C MET A 133 0.00 7.90 -0.35
N ILE A 134 0.79 8.59 -1.17
CA ILE A 134 2.22 8.30 -1.38
C ILE A 134 3.08 9.44 -0.81
N PRO A 135 4.29 9.15 -0.31
CA PRO A 135 5.26 10.16 0.08
C PRO A 135 5.69 11.06 -1.09
N ASP A 136 6.16 12.28 -0.79
CA ASP A 136 6.60 13.25 -1.80
C ASP A 136 7.72 12.70 -2.69
N ALA A 137 8.66 11.94 -2.12
CA ALA A 137 9.73 11.30 -2.90
C ALA A 137 9.17 10.30 -3.93
N GLU A 138 8.16 9.50 -3.58
CA GLU A 138 7.52 8.59 -4.53
C GLU A 138 6.69 9.36 -5.56
N ARG A 139 6.04 10.44 -5.14
CA ARG A 139 5.30 11.34 -6.03
C ARG A 139 6.22 11.94 -7.08
N LEU A 140 7.41 12.40 -6.69
CA LEU A 140 8.45 12.93 -7.57
C LEU A 140 8.89 11.89 -8.60
N LEU A 141 9.21 10.67 -8.15
CA LEU A 141 9.60 9.57 -9.03
C LEU A 141 8.50 9.19 -10.02
N LEU A 142 7.25 9.13 -9.54
CA LEU A 142 6.11 8.82 -10.39
C LEU A 142 5.87 9.91 -11.42
N SER A 143 5.95 11.18 -11.04
CA SER A 143 5.86 12.30 -11.98
C SER A 143 6.94 12.25 -13.05
N HIS A 144 8.18 11.93 -12.68
CA HIS A 144 9.27 11.76 -13.64
C HIS A 144 9.01 10.58 -14.60
N ALA A 145 8.55 9.44 -14.08
CA ALA A 145 8.16 8.29 -14.90
C ALA A 145 7.00 8.60 -15.86
N MET A 146 6.15 9.57 -15.51
CA MET A 146 5.06 10.06 -16.36
C MET A 146 5.51 11.12 -17.38
N GLY A 147 6.78 11.51 -17.38
CA GLY A 147 7.32 12.54 -18.27
C GLY A 147 6.89 13.95 -17.88
N LEU A 148 6.52 14.17 -16.61
CA LEU A 148 6.11 15.48 -16.11
C LEU A 148 7.34 16.24 -15.61
N GLU A 149 7.47 17.50 -16.00
CA GLU A 149 8.45 18.40 -15.39
C GLU A 149 8.03 18.68 -13.94
N VAL A 150 8.87 18.29 -12.99
CA VAL A 150 8.62 18.56 -11.58
C VAL A 150 9.34 19.84 -11.21
N VAL A 151 8.57 20.92 -11.04
CA VAL A 151 9.09 22.15 -10.43
C VAL A 151 9.29 21.85 -8.95
N ALA A 152 10.55 21.85 -8.51
CA ALA A 152 10.95 21.64 -7.11
C ALA A 152 10.49 22.79 -6.20
#